data_AF-A0A101IVL5-F1
#
_entry.id   AF-A0A101IVL5-F1
#
_cell.length_a   1.000
_cell.length_b   1.000
_cell.length_c   1.000
_cell.angle_alpha   90.00
_cell.angle_beta   90.00
_cell.angle_gamma   90.00
#
_symmetry.space_group_name_H-M   'P 1'
#
loop_
_entity.id
_entity.type
_entity.pdbx_description
1 polymer ?
#
loop_
_entity_poly.entity_id
_entity_poly.type
_entity_poly.pdbx_seq_one_letter_code
_entity_poly.pdbx_strand_id
1 'polypeptide(L)' 'MRPLEGTTTFTTVEDAVAHFAPRMSVEIPEQREILRDYFENNLVRRDDGLALVGSSTYAAIWWRKEG' A
#
# COMPACT_ATOMS: atom_id res chain seq x y z
N MET A 1 2.75 -3.51 17.91
CA MET A 1 2.03 -3.44 16.62
C MET A 1 1.85 -4.86 16.11
N ARG A 2 0.65 -5.25 15.66
CA ARG A 2 0.40 -6.61 15.13
C ARG A 2 1.02 -6.77 13.74
N PRO A 3 1.54 -7.97 13.40
CA PRO A 3 1.85 -8.33 12.02
C PRO A 3 0.61 -8.12 11.14
N LEU A 4 0.82 -7.81 9.86
CA LEU A 4 -0.22 -8.02 8.84
C LEU A 4 -0.40 -9.53 8.68
N GLU A 5 -1.05 -10.18 9.66
CA GLU A 5 -1.46 -11.58 9.53
C GLU A 5 -2.70 -11.59 8.64
N GLY A 6 -2.54 -12.20 7.47
CA GLY A 6 -3.55 -12.25 6.44
C GLY A 6 -3.10 -11.47 5.22
N THR A 7 -2.94 -12.18 4.12
CA THR A 7 -2.88 -11.65 2.76
C THR A 7 -4.07 -10.70 2.59
N THR A 8 -3.88 -9.40 2.86
CA THR A 8 -4.98 -8.44 2.75
C THR A 8 -5.24 -8.28 1.27
N THR A 9 -6.46 -8.62 0.86
CA THR A 9 -6.87 -8.56 -0.53
C THR A 9 -7.78 -7.37 -0.76
N PHE A 10 -7.58 -6.73 -1.90
CA PHE A 10 -8.24 -5.49 -2.29
C PHE A 10 -9.01 -5.70 -3.59
N THR A 11 -10.13 -5.02 -3.77
CA THR A 11 -10.88 -5.11 -5.04
C THR A 11 -10.17 -4.31 -6.12
N THR A 12 -9.64 -3.13 -5.74
CA THR A 12 -8.97 -2.19 -6.63
C THR A 12 -7.62 -1.73 -6.06
N VAL A 13 -6.81 -1.11 -6.91
CA VAL A 13 -5.57 -0.44 -6.48
C VAL A 13 -5.91 0.70 -5.52
N GLU A 14 -6.99 1.42 -5.78
CA GLU A 14 -7.47 2.54 -4.97
C GLU A 14 -7.84 2.11 -3.56
N ASP A 15 -8.41 0.91 -3.40
CA ASP A 15 -8.71 0.33 -2.09
C ASP A 15 -7.41 0.06 -1.31
N ALA A 16 -6.38 -0.46 -1.98
CA ALA A 16 -5.06 -0.66 -1.36
C ALA A 16 -4.43 0.68 -0.97
N VAL A 17 -4.47 1.68 -1.86
CA VAL A 17 -3.98 3.05 -1.58
C VAL A 17 -4.71 3.63 -0.38
N ALA A 18 -6.05 3.53 -0.32
CA ALA A 18 -6.84 4.04 0.80
C ALA A 18 -6.49 3.35 2.12
N HIS A 19 -6.23 2.03 2.09
CA HIS A 19 -5.81 1.26 3.26
C HIS A 19 -4.43 1.67 3.78
N PHE A 20 -3.45 1.87 2.88
CA PHE A 20 -2.07 2.11 3.26
C PHE A 20 -1.70 3.59 3.42
N ALA A 21 -2.42 4.52 2.80
CA ALA A 21 -2.10 5.95 2.84
C ALA A 21 -1.96 6.52 4.27
N PRO A 22 -2.89 6.25 5.22
CA PRO A 22 -2.73 6.73 6.60
C PRO A 22 -1.51 6.11 7.30
N ARG A 23 -1.24 4.83 7.04
CA ARG A 23 -0.10 4.10 7.64
C ARG A 23 1.24 4.59 7.09
N MET A 24 1.26 5.01 5.83
CA MET A 24 2.47 5.41 5.14
C MET A 24 2.78 6.89 5.23
N SER A 25 1.99 7.73 5.91
CA SER A 25 2.39 9.14 5.99
C SER A 25 1.91 9.99 4.82
N VAL A 26 0.99 9.51 3.97
CA VAL A 26 0.63 10.19 2.72
C VAL A 26 -0.20 11.44 3.04
N GLU A 27 0.39 12.60 2.76
CA GLU A 27 -0.13 13.93 3.11
C GLU A 27 -0.44 14.78 1.87
N ILE A 28 0.22 14.55 0.73
CA ILE A 28 0.06 15.33 -0.50
C ILE A 28 -0.28 14.46 -1.71
N PRO A 29 -0.93 15.02 -2.76
CA PRO A 29 -1.32 14.27 -3.95
C PRO A 29 -0.16 13.51 -4.60
N GLU A 30 1.03 14.10 -4.69
CA GLU A 30 2.21 13.48 -5.31
C GLU A 30 2.63 12.20 -4.58
N GLN A 31 2.54 12.16 -3.26
CA GLN A 31 2.83 10.97 -2.46
C GLN A 31 1.78 9.87 -2.69
N ARG A 32 0.52 10.27 -2.88
CA ARG A 32 -0.56 9.34 -3.22
C ARG A 32 -0.34 8.70 -4.59
N GLU A 33 0.11 9.47 -5.57
CA GLU A 33 0.44 8.96 -6.90
C GLU A 33 1.61 7.97 -6.84
N ILE A 34 2.69 8.30 -6.11
CA ILE A 34 3.82 7.36 -5.89
C ILE A 34 3.34 6.06 -5.25
N LEU A 35 2.44 6.14 -4.26
CA LEU A 35 1.87 4.96 -3.62
C LEU A 35 0.97 4.15 -4.55
N ARG A 36 0.18 4.82 -5.40
CA ARG A 36 -0.65 4.17 -6.42
C ARG A 36 0.22 3.41 -7.41
N ASP A 37 1.22 4.08 -7.99
CA ASP A 37 2.14 3.50 -8.97
C ASP A 37 2.90 2.31 -8.37
N TYR A 38 3.28 2.37 -7.09
CA TYR A 38 3.85 1.22 -6.39
C TYR A 38 2.88 0.03 -6.38
N PHE A 39 1.61 0.23 -6.03
CA PHE A 39 0.63 -0.85 -5.97
C PHE A 39 0.23 -1.38 -7.34
N GLU A 40 0.11 -0.53 -8.37
CA GLU A 40 -0.13 -0.98 -9.75
C GLU A 40 0.92 -1.99 -10.22
N ASN A 41 2.18 -1.79 -9.83
CA ASN A 41 3.29 -2.64 -10.25
C ASN A 41 3.53 -3.87 -9.35
N ASN A 42 3.03 -3.87 -8.11
CA ASN A 42 3.37 -4.89 -7.11
C ASN A 42 2.18 -5.71 -6.60
N LEU A 43 0.93 -5.29 -6.85
CA LEU A 43 -0.24 -6.10 -6.51
C LEU A 43 -0.41 -7.23 -7.52
N VAL A 44 -0.58 -8.44 -7.01
CA VAL A 44 -0.81 -9.64 -7.81
C VAL A 44 -2.27 -10.06 -7.67
N ARG A 45 -2.91 -10.40 -8.78
CA ARG A 45 -4.26 -10.96 -8.78
C ARG A 45 -4.25 -12.35 -8.11
N ARG A 46 -5.13 -12.53 -7.14
CA ARG A 46 -5.47 -13.77 -6.45
C ARG A 46 -6.97 -14.05 -6.62
N ASP A 47 -7.41 -15.25 -6.26
CA ASP A 47 -8.80 -15.70 -6.41
C ASP A 47 -9.80 -14.76 -5.72
N ASP A 48 -9.37 -14.10 -4.65
CA ASP A 48 -10.16 -13.24 -3.76
C ASP A 48 -9.89 -11.73 -3.91
N GLY A 49 -8.96 -11.31 -4.78
CA GLY A 49 -8.62 -9.88 -4.88
C GLY A 49 -7.24 -9.58 -5.46
N LEU A 50 -6.80 -8.34 -5.28
CA LEU A 50 -5.44 -7.88 -5.49
C LEU A 50 -4.69 -7.99 -4.16
N ALA A 51 -3.57 -8.70 -4.15
CA ALA A 51 -2.78 -8.95 -2.96
C ALA A 51 -1.35 -8.47 -3.14
N LEU A 52 -0.78 -7.85 -2.11
CA LEU A 52 0.66 -7.61 -2.08
C LEU A 52 1.37 -8.92 -1.72
N VAL A 53 2.14 -9.47 -2.66
CA VAL A 53 2.86 -10.74 -2.45
C VAL A 53 4.24 -10.44 -1.90
N GLY A 54 4.39 -10.57 -0.59
CA GLY A 54 5.68 -10.43 0.07
C GLY A 54 5.65 -11.09 1.45
N SER A 55 6.76 -11.69 1.85
CA SER A 55 6.98 -12.15 3.23
C SER A 55 7.29 -10.99 4.18
N SER A 56 7.51 -9.78 3.64
CA SER A 56 7.76 -8.58 4.42
C SER A 56 6.48 -8.14 5.11
N THR A 57 6.46 -8.37 6.42
CA THR A 57 5.41 -7.91 7.35
C THR A 57 5.33 -6.37 7.44
N TYR A 58 6.29 -5.66 6.85
CA TYR A 58 6.45 -4.22 6.94
C TYR A 58 6.95 -3.62 5.62
N ALA A 59 6.22 -2.62 5.11
CA ALA A 59 6.71 -1.67 4.12
C ALA A 59 6.57 -0.26 4.71
N ALA A 60 7.63 0.54 4.59
CA ALA A 60 7.65 1.93 5.01
C ALA A 60 8.17 2.79 3.87
N ILE A 61 7.43 3.82 3.50
CA ILE A 61 7.87 4.86 2.56
C ILE A 61 8.23 6.08 3.40
N TRP A 62 9.43 6.62 3.19
CA TRP A 62 9.89 7.83 3.89
C TRP A 62 9.67 9.04 3.00
N TRP A 63 8.73 9.89 3.38
CA TRP A 63 8.48 11.14 2.68
C TRP A 63 9.39 12.25 3.20
N ARG A 64 9.94 13.05 2.29
CA ARG A 64 10.54 14.32 2.67
C ARG A 64 9.41 15.29 3.02
N LYS A 65 9.34 15.69 4.29
CA LYS A 65 8.43 16.74 4.77
C LYS A 65 9.17 18.08 4.72
N GLU A 66 8.56 19.10 4.10
CA GLU A 66 9.03 20.47 4.26
C GLU A 66 8.53 20.96 5.63
N GLY A 67 9.47 21.40 6.48
CA GLY A 67 9.20 21.89 7.84
C GLY A 67 8.92 23.38 7.89
#